data_AF-A0A4D4LF62-F1
#
_entry.id   AF-A0A4D4LF62-F1
#
_cell.length_a   1.000
_cell.length_b   1.000
_cell.length_c   1.000
_cell.angle_alpha   90.00
_cell.angle_beta   90.00
_cell.angle_gamma   90.00
#
_symmetry.space_group_name_H-M   'P 1'
#
loop_
_entity.id
_entity.type
_entity.pdbx_description
1 polymer ?
#
loop_
_entity_poly.entity_id
_entity_poly.type
_entity_poly.pdbx_seq_one_letter_code
_entity_poly.pdbx_strand_id
1 'polypeptide(L)'
;MLASADTANAYGAALPWPDPPTGASHRPGRKAGAMVVLVDGELTLYMERGGKTLLAWPSGEAEAASPEDDTRLWTAVEALAESARAGSLGSVTVERVNGAQALSSPIGKLLESAGFHPTPRGLRLRP
;
A
#
# COMPACT_ATOMS: atom_id res chain seq x y z
N MET A 1 -5.00 5.41 8.30
CA MET A 1 -5.51 4.71 7.09
C MET A 1 -6.99 4.97 6.95
N LEU A 2 -7.52 5.06 5.72
CA LEU A 2 -8.94 5.28 5.45
C LEU A 2 -9.44 4.30 4.38
N ALA A 3 -10.75 4.06 4.33
CA ALA A 3 -11.34 3.39 3.18
C ALA A 3 -11.24 4.28 1.94
N SER A 4 -10.95 3.71 0.77
CA SER A 4 -10.85 4.48 -0.48
C SER A 4 -12.16 5.20 -0.84
N ALA A 5 -13.30 4.62 -0.45
CA ALA A 5 -14.61 5.20 -0.65
C ALA A 5 -15.03 6.22 0.43
N ASP A 6 -14.22 6.43 1.47
CA ASP A 6 -14.52 7.32 2.61
C ASP A 6 -14.68 8.78 2.17
N THR A 7 -15.59 9.53 2.80
CA THR A 7 -15.79 10.95 2.49
C THR A 7 -14.59 11.82 2.86
N ALA A 8 -13.76 11.39 3.82
CA ALA A 8 -12.51 12.04 4.17
C ALA A 8 -11.40 11.82 3.12
N ASN A 9 -11.55 10.85 2.21
CA ASN A 9 -10.62 10.69 1.09
C ASN A 9 -10.94 11.70 -0.03
N ALA A 10 -10.05 12.68 -0.23
CA ALA A 10 -10.16 13.68 -1.29
C ALA A 10 -9.92 13.11 -2.70
N TYR A 11 -9.13 12.03 -2.82
CA TYR A 11 -8.82 11.42 -4.11
C TYR A 11 -10.04 10.74 -4.73
N GLY A 12 -10.22 10.96 -6.04
CA GLY A 12 -11.40 10.50 -6.78
C GLY A 12 -12.69 11.27 -6.47
N ALA A 13 -12.61 12.37 -5.72
CA ALA A 13 -13.71 13.31 -5.51
C ALA A 13 -13.28 14.74 -5.84
N ALA A 14 -12.41 15.32 -5.00
CA ALA A 14 -11.89 16.68 -5.20
C ALA A 14 -10.52 16.70 -5.87
N LEU A 15 -9.71 15.64 -5.69
CA LEU A 15 -8.40 15.46 -6.30
C LEU A 15 -8.43 14.32 -7.32
N PRO A 16 -7.75 14.45 -8.47
CA PRO A 16 -7.53 13.31 -9.36
C PRO A 16 -6.64 12.28 -8.68
N TRP A 17 -6.83 11.01 -9.01
CA TRP A 17 -5.89 9.96 -8.61
C TRP A 17 -4.53 10.20 -9.29
N PRO A 18 -3.40 9.94 -8.61
CA PRO A 18 -2.09 9.97 -9.26
C PRO A 18 -1.99 8.84 -10.29
N ASP A 19 -1.09 9.03 -11.25
CA ASP A 19 -0.78 7.97 -12.21
C ASP A 19 -0.25 6.73 -11.48
N PRO A 20 -0.70 5.51 -11.85
CA PRO A 20 -0.20 4.30 -11.24
C PRO A 20 1.32 4.17 -11.44
N PRO A 21 2.06 3.64 -10.44
CA PRO A 21 3.49 3.38 -10.60
C PRO A 21 3.79 2.47 -11.79
N THR A 22 4.97 2.64 -12.38
CA THR A 22 5.38 1.84 -13.54
C THR A 22 5.25 0.34 -13.27
N GLY A 23 4.64 -0.40 -14.19
CA GLY A 23 4.40 -1.84 -14.08
C GLY A 23 3.13 -2.22 -13.33
N ALA A 24 2.43 -1.28 -12.68
CA ALA A 24 1.17 -1.56 -12.02
C ALA A 24 0.09 -2.03 -13.01
N SER A 25 -0.51 -3.20 -12.73
CA SER A 25 -1.60 -3.77 -13.53
C SER A 25 -2.99 -3.27 -13.15
N HIS A 26 -3.10 -2.47 -12.09
CA HIS A 26 -4.35 -1.94 -11.59
C HIS A 26 -4.20 -0.47 -11.23
N ARG A 27 -5.34 0.23 -11.17
CA ARG A 27 -5.41 1.65 -10.86
C ARG A 27 -6.14 1.89 -9.55
N PRO A 28 -5.76 2.93 -8.79
CA PRO A 28 -6.50 3.30 -7.60
C PRO A 28 -7.89 3.84 -7.99
N GLY A 29 -8.83 3.77 -7.05
CA GLY A 29 -10.20 4.22 -7.27
C GLY A 29 -11.05 4.08 -6.02
N ARG A 30 -12.15 4.85 -5.94
CA ARG A 30 -13.15 4.76 -4.86
C ARG A 30 -13.92 3.44 -4.97
N LYS A 31 -13.38 2.37 -4.37
CA LYS A 31 -13.95 1.03 -4.40
C LYS A 31 -14.22 0.53 -2.99
N ALA A 32 -15.37 -0.11 -2.79
CA ALA A 32 -15.73 -0.68 -1.49
C ALA A 32 -14.73 -1.78 -1.07
N GLY A 33 -14.16 -1.64 0.13
CA GLY A 33 -13.16 -2.55 0.67
C GLY A 33 -11.74 -2.33 0.15
N ALA A 34 -11.50 -1.35 -0.72
CA ALA A 34 -10.15 -0.86 -1.00
C ALA A 34 -9.76 0.17 0.06
N MET A 35 -8.47 0.25 0.36
CA MET A 35 -7.93 1.11 1.42
C MET A 35 -6.88 2.05 0.87
N VAL A 36 -6.77 3.23 1.47
CA VAL A 36 -5.75 4.23 1.18
C VAL A 36 -5.00 4.60 2.45
N VAL A 37 -3.70 4.84 2.31
CA VAL A 37 -2.89 5.47 3.34
C VAL A 37 -2.36 6.78 2.78
N LEU A 38 -2.70 7.86 3.47
CA LEU A 38 -2.17 9.19 3.20
C LEU A 38 -1.12 9.52 4.26
N VAL A 39 0.01 10.06 3.85
CA VAL A 39 1.02 10.62 4.74
C VAL A 39 1.16 12.09 4.40
N ASP A 40 0.97 12.96 5.38
CA ASP A 40 0.94 14.43 5.21
C ASP A 40 -0.03 14.92 4.12
N GLY A 41 -1.12 14.17 3.91
CA GLY A 41 -2.15 14.48 2.91
C GLY A 41 -1.88 13.92 1.51
N GLU A 42 -0.72 13.31 1.28
CA GLU A 42 -0.36 12.72 -0.01
C GLU A 42 -0.67 11.22 -0.06
N LEU A 43 -1.18 10.73 -1.19
CA LEU A 43 -1.42 9.30 -1.38
C LEU A 43 -0.11 8.52 -1.43
N THR A 44 0.14 7.72 -0.41
CA THR A 44 1.37 6.92 -0.29
C THR A 44 1.13 5.45 -0.62
N LEU A 45 0.02 4.88 -0.14
CA LEU A 45 -0.37 3.49 -0.44
C LEU A 45 -1.84 3.40 -0.87
N TYR A 46 -2.10 2.50 -1.80
CA TYR A 46 -3.45 2.05 -2.14
C TYR A 46 -3.47 0.51 -2.17
N MET A 47 -4.43 -0.08 -1.47
CA MET A 47 -4.61 -1.52 -1.40
C MET A 47 -5.97 -1.90 -1.99
N GLU A 48 -5.98 -2.81 -2.95
CA GLU A 48 -7.26 -3.34 -3.44
C GLU A 48 -7.94 -4.21 -2.40
N ARG A 49 -9.25 -4.38 -2.59
CA ARG A 49 -10.07 -5.28 -1.78
C ARG A 49 -9.43 -6.67 -1.69
N GLY A 50 -9.33 -7.17 -0.46
CA GLY A 50 -8.74 -8.48 -0.17
C GLY A 50 -7.22 -8.47 0.00
N GLY A 51 -6.56 -7.32 -0.15
CA GLY A 51 -5.17 -7.11 0.26
C GLY A 51 -4.10 -7.76 -0.61
N LYS A 52 -4.47 -8.33 -1.75
CA LYS A 52 -3.55 -9.07 -2.64
C LYS A 52 -2.60 -8.18 -3.41
N THR A 53 -3.05 -6.99 -3.80
CA THR A 53 -2.31 -6.07 -4.65
C THR A 53 -2.19 -4.72 -3.94
N LEU A 54 -0.97 -4.20 -3.94
CA LEU A 54 -0.60 -2.92 -3.32
C LEU A 54 0.00 -2.00 -4.38
N LEU A 55 -0.44 -0.75 -4.41
CA LEU A 55 0.27 0.35 -5.06
C LEU A 55 0.97 1.17 -4.00
N ALA A 56 2.20 1.56 -4.29
CA ALA A 56 3.04 2.40 -3.46
C ALA A 56 3.67 3.50 -4.31
N TRP A 57 3.58 4.75 -3.85
CA TRP A 57 4.16 5.92 -4.51
C TRP A 57 5.31 6.51 -3.68
N PRO A 58 6.56 6.08 -3.92
CA PRO A 58 7.75 6.74 -3.37
C PRO A 58 7.81 8.20 -3.85
N SER A 59 8.40 9.11 -3.06
CA SER A 59 8.60 10.50 -3.48
C SER A 59 9.91 10.67 -4.24
N GLY A 60 9.85 11.46 -5.31
CA GLY A 60 11.03 12.08 -5.94
C GLY A 60 12.17 11.10 -6.21
N GLU A 61 13.34 11.38 -5.66
CA GLU A 61 14.57 10.60 -5.87
C GLU A 61 14.48 9.14 -5.36
N ALA A 62 13.61 8.86 -4.38
CA ALA A 62 13.42 7.51 -3.86
C ALA A 62 12.73 6.58 -4.87
N GLU A 63 11.97 7.12 -5.83
CA GLU A 63 11.42 6.35 -6.95
C GLU A 63 12.53 5.83 -7.87
N ALA A 64 13.64 6.57 -7.99
CA ALA A 64 14.74 6.27 -8.90
C ALA A 64 15.90 5.46 -8.27
N ALA A 65 16.08 5.52 -6.95
CA ALA A 65 17.27 4.97 -6.27
C ALA A 65 16.95 3.87 -5.25
N SER A 66 16.20 4.21 -4.19
CA SER A 66 15.97 3.35 -3.03
C SER A 66 14.62 3.67 -2.37
N PRO A 67 13.53 2.99 -2.74
CA PRO A 67 12.22 3.21 -2.12
C PRO A 67 12.19 2.95 -0.61
N GLU A 68 13.17 2.18 -0.10
CA GLU A 68 13.34 1.88 1.32
C GLU A 68 13.82 3.06 2.16
N ASP A 69 14.34 4.13 1.54
CA ASP A 69 14.80 5.34 2.23
C ASP A 69 13.69 6.39 2.38
N ASP A 70 12.54 6.20 1.71
CA ASP A 70 11.40 7.11 1.83
C ASP A 70 10.68 6.89 3.17
N THR A 71 10.84 7.85 4.08
CA THR A 71 10.21 7.83 5.40
C THR A 71 8.67 7.79 5.31
N ARG A 72 8.05 8.40 4.27
CA ARG A 72 6.60 8.35 4.10
C ARG A 72 6.14 6.93 3.79
N LEU A 73 6.91 6.17 3.00
CA LEU A 73 6.58 4.77 2.71
C LEU A 73 6.64 3.92 3.98
N TRP A 74 7.65 4.13 4.84
CA TRP A 74 7.71 3.48 6.15
C TRP A 74 6.47 3.78 6.99
N THR A 75 6.15 5.05 7.20
CA THR A 75 4.97 5.47 7.97
C THR A 75 3.69 4.87 7.41
N ALA A 76 3.55 4.82 6.08
CA ALA A 76 2.37 4.28 5.45
C ALA A 76 2.24 2.75 5.64
N VAL A 77 3.34 2.02 5.52
CA VAL A 77 3.40 0.57 5.71
C VAL A 77 3.14 0.19 7.18
N GLU A 78 3.68 0.94 8.13
CA GLU A 78 3.39 0.75 9.56
C GLU A 78 1.91 0.96 9.87
N ALA A 79 1.30 2.04 9.36
CA ALA A 79 -0.12 2.32 9.56
C ALA A 79 -1.04 1.25 8.95
N LEU A 80 -0.64 0.69 7.79
CA LEU A 80 -1.32 -0.47 7.20
C LEU A 80 -1.21 -1.70 8.12
N ALA A 81 -0.01 -1.98 8.62
CA ALA A 81 0.24 -3.13 9.47
C ALA A 81 -0.51 -3.04 10.81
N GLU A 82 -0.53 -1.86 11.43
CA GLU A 82 -1.30 -1.58 12.64
C GLU A 82 -2.79 -1.76 12.40
N SER A 83 -3.34 -1.24 11.30
CA SER A 83 -4.75 -1.41 10.95
C SER A 83 -5.13 -2.88 10.77
N ALA A 84 -4.25 -3.67 10.13
CA ALA A 84 -4.44 -5.11 9.97
C ALA A 84 -4.41 -5.86 11.32
N ARG A 85 -3.46 -5.52 12.20
CA ARG A 85 -3.35 -6.10 13.55
C ARG A 85 -4.54 -5.73 14.45
N ALA A 86 -5.07 -4.53 14.33
CA ALA A 86 -6.29 -4.11 15.02
C ALA A 86 -7.56 -4.86 14.54
N GLY A 87 -7.43 -5.77 13.58
CA GLY A 87 -8.52 -6.61 13.08
C GLY A 87 -9.42 -5.91 12.05
N SER A 88 -9.17 -4.65 11.72
CA SER A 88 -9.99 -3.88 10.79
C SER A 88 -9.92 -4.37 9.34
N LEU A 89 -8.83 -5.06 8.97
CA LEU A 89 -8.60 -5.62 7.62
C LEU A 89 -8.71 -7.15 7.56
N GLY A 90 -8.80 -7.82 8.71
CA GLY A 90 -8.61 -9.27 8.80
C GLY A 90 -7.19 -9.70 8.39
N SER A 91 -7.02 -10.94 7.92
CA SER A 91 -5.71 -11.41 7.45
C SER A 91 -5.38 -10.83 6.07
N VAL A 92 -4.25 -10.13 5.97
CA VAL A 92 -3.76 -9.52 4.73
C VAL A 92 -2.65 -10.38 4.14
N THR A 93 -2.71 -10.69 2.85
CA THR A 93 -1.60 -11.32 2.11
C THR A 93 -1.34 -10.54 0.84
N VAL A 94 -0.22 -9.81 0.81
CA VAL A 94 0.23 -9.03 -0.35
C VAL A 94 1.00 -9.94 -1.29
N GLU A 95 0.43 -10.20 -2.46
CA GLU A 95 1.02 -11.04 -3.50
C GLU A 95 1.85 -10.19 -4.48
N ARG A 96 1.40 -8.96 -4.75
CA ARG A 96 2.09 -8.03 -5.67
C ARG A 96 2.16 -6.61 -5.14
N VAL A 97 3.27 -5.93 -5.43
CA VAL A 97 3.45 -4.49 -5.20
C VAL A 97 3.89 -3.84 -6.50
N ASN A 98 3.18 -2.79 -6.94
CA ASN A 98 3.44 -2.07 -8.20
C ASN A 98 3.54 -3.03 -9.41
N GLY A 99 2.76 -4.11 -9.38
CA GLY A 99 2.76 -5.13 -10.43
C GLY A 99 3.94 -6.10 -10.41
N ALA A 100 4.91 -6.00 -9.50
CA ALA A 100 5.94 -7.02 -9.25
C ALA A 100 5.54 -8.00 -8.13
N GLN A 101 6.20 -9.17 -8.03
CA GLN A 101 5.97 -10.09 -6.89
C GLN A 101 6.41 -9.41 -5.59
N ALA A 102 5.58 -9.50 -4.54
CA ALA A 102 5.87 -8.83 -3.27
C ALA A 102 7.18 -9.30 -2.64
N LEU A 103 7.48 -10.59 -2.72
CA LEU A 103 8.70 -11.21 -2.16
C LEU A 103 10.01 -10.70 -2.79
N SER A 104 9.94 -10.13 -3.99
CA SER A 104 11.12 -9.62 -4.71
C SER A 104 11.05 -8.11 -4.95
N SER A 105 10.05 -7.42 -4.38
CA SER A 105 9.87 -5.99 -4.54
C SER A 105 10.71 -5.24 -3.50
N PRO A 106 11.30 -4.07 -3.84
CA PRO A 106 11.93 -3.20 -2.85
C PRO A 106 11.00 -2.85 -1.68
N ILE A 107 9.72 -2.61 -1.96
CA ILE A 107 8.67 -2.35 -0.95
C ILE A 107 8.35 -3.61 -0.12
N GLY A 108 8.66 -4.79 -0.64
CA GLY A 108 8.53 -6.05 0.10
C GLY A 108 9.32 -6.05 1.40
N LYS A 109 10.55 -5.51 1.39
CA LYS A 109 11.39 -5.38 2.58
C LYS A 109 10.74 -4.49 3.65
N LEU A 110 10.13 -3.38 3.23
CA LEU A 110 9.39 -2.48 4.14
C LEU A 110 8.23 -3.22 4.82
N LEU A 111 7.47 -3.99 4.04
CA LEU A 111 6.39 -4.82 4.57
C LEU A 111 6.92 -5.86 5.56
N GLU A 112 8.03 -6.53 5.26
CA GLU A 112 8.64 -7.52 6.16
C GLU A 112 9.04 -6.88 7.50
N SER A 113 9.70 -5.73 7.47
CA SER A 113 10.08 -5.00 8.67
C SER A 113 8.89 -4.50 9.49
N ALA A 114 7.73 -4.27 8.87
CA ALA A 114 6.49 -3.96 9.58
C ALA A 114 5.74 -5.19 10.12
N GLY A 115 6.34 -6.38 9.99
CA GLY A 115 5.86 -7.65 10.57
C GLY A 115 5.10 -8.55 9.59
N PHE A 116 5.14 -8.28 8.29
CA PHE A 116 4.68 -9.25 7.30
C PHE A 116 5.70 -10.39 7.19
N HIS A 117 5.22 -11.61 6.99
CA HIS A 117 6.07 -12.79 6.85
C HIS A 117 5.95 -13.41 5.46
N PRO A 118 7.05 -13.90 4.87
CA PRO A 118 7.01 -14.56 3.57
C PRO A 118 6.24 -15.87 3.64
N THR A 119 5.45 -16.10 2.60
CA THR A 119 4.71 -17.34 2.34
C THR A 119 4.83 -17.66 0.85
N PRO A 120 4.54 -18.90 0.41
CA PRO A 120 4.54 -19.23 -1.02
C PRO A 120 3.59 -18.36 -1.87
N ARG A 121 2.59 -17.73 -1.24
CA ARG A 121 1.60 -16.85 -1.89
C ARG A 121 2.03 -15.38 -1.91
N GLY A 122 3.02 -14.98 -1.11
CA GLY A 122 3.39 -13.57 -0.93
C GLY A 122 3.69 -13.23 0.53
N LEU A 123 3.64 -11.95 0.87
CA LEU A 123 3.88 -11.44 2.22
C LEU A 123 2.59 -11.36 3.01
N ARG A 124 2.53 -12.08 4.14
CA ARG A 124 1.31 -12.20 4.94
C ARG A 124 1.47 -11.57 6.31
N LEU A 125 0.47 -10.79 6.70
CA LEU A 125 0.30 -10.30 8.06
C LEU A 125 -0.89 -11.03 8.71
N ARG A 126 -0.69 -11.46 9.95
CA ARG A 126 -1.72 -12.06 10.78
C ARG A 126 -2.13 -11.05 11.86
N PRO A 127 -3.42 -10.91 12.16
CA PRO A 127 -3.88 -10.15 13.33
C PRO A 127 -3.33 -10.72 14.63
#